data_AF-A0A7J6MET7-F1
#
_entry.id   AF-A0A7J6MET7-F1
#
_cell.length_a   1.000
_cell.length_b   1.000
_cell.length_c   1.000
_cell.angle_alpha   90.00
_cell.angle_beta   90.00
_cell.angle_gamma   90.00
#
_symmetry.space_group_name_H-M   'P 1'
#
loop_
_entity.id
_entity.type
_entity.pdbx_description
1 polymer ?
#
loop_
_entity_poly.entity_id
_entity_poly.type
_entity_poly.pdbx_seq_one_letter_code
_entity_poly.pdbx_strand_id
1 'polypeptide(L)'
;MYLDVFTGYSVIFTFEVPGQPPFTDGPYKLRAADRLFFKLTIMPSPRKNPAKSTDADEEEEDTSPQVDYGEEWEEIERQEEESRKAAGRPKKKSSSNRKPRLNLWDDCENMPGAKPNATPVQREYFESRCLKVWKETAKESAVHEQERSRELEREEAECLEDEITDLFEMFPLLDSALIQDIYLCSDRDWDNTVDTLLKLSGESDGLDARVSKPAPKMDDENEFPLLVGKDDWQVVPRYILDEGRQDASPSPPSSYLSKVKAGTSSKEGTTAL
;
A
#
# COMPACT_ATOMS: atom_id res chain seq x y z
N MET A 1 -27.64 -4.40 12.03
CA MET A 1 -27.91 -3.33 11.06
C MET A 1 -27.01 -2.16 11.41
N TYR A 2 -25.87 -2.00 10.74
CA TYR A 2 -25.05 -0.80 10.89
C TYR A 2 -25.48 0.20 9.82
N LEU A 3 -26.10 1.29 10.26
CA LEU A 3 -26.33 2.47 9.44
C LEU A 3 -25.01 3.26 9.41
N ASP A 4 -24.22 3.08 8.36
CA ASP A 4 -23.18 4.06 8.04
C ASP A 4 -23.86 5.31 7.47
N VAL A 5 -24.13 6.26 8.36
CA VAL A 5 -24.58 7.61 8.06
C VAL A 5 -23.36 8.44 7.67
N PHE A 6 -22.94 8.35 6.42
CA PHE A 6 -22.01 9.33 5.82
C PHE A 6 -22.55 9.85 4.49
N THR A 7 -23.64 10.63 4.55
CA THR A 7 -24.00 11.53 3.43
C THR A 7 -24.52 12.86 3.96
N GLY A 8 -23.59 13.77 4.26
CA GLY A 8 -23.88 15.15 4.65
C GLY A 8 -23.18 16.22 3.81
N TYR A 9 -22.38 15.84 2.82
CA TYR A 9 -21.59 16.77 2.02
C TYR A 9 -22.10 16.84 0.59
N SER A 10 -22.45 18.05 0.15
CA SER A 10 -22.64 18.38 -1.26
C SER A 10 -21.29 18.85 -1.80
N VAL A 11 -20.69 18.08 -2.70
CA VAL A 11 -19.49 18.51 -3.42
C VAL A 11 -19.95 19.31 -4.63
N ILE A 12 -19.79 20.63 -4.60
CA ILE A 12 -20.09 21.52 -5.73
C ILE A 12 -18.76 21.87 -6.39
N PHE A 13 -18.59 21.49 -7.66
CA PHE A 13 -17.43 21.89 -8.46
C PHE A 13 -17.69 23.28 -9.06
N THR A 14 -17.11 24.32 -8.47
CA THR A 14 -17.09 25.66 -9.05
C THR A 14 -15.81 25.85 -9.87
N PHE A 15 -15.97 26.07 -11.17
CA PHE A 15 -14.86 26.42 -12.07
C PHE A 15 -14.63 27.93 -11.97
N GLU A 16 -13.66 28.33 -11.18
CA GLU A 16 -13.20 29.71 -11.13
C GLU A 16 -12.02 29.86 -12.10
N VAL A 17 -12.25 30.53 -13.23
CA VAL A 17 -11.19 30.87 -14.20
C VAL A 17 -10.61 32.22 -13.80
N PRO A 18 -9.40 32.29 -13.20
CA PRO A 18 -8.85 33.55 -12.74
C PRO A 18 -8.43 34.40 -13.95
N GLY A 19 -9.10 35.55 -14.13
CA GLY A 19 -8.62 36.63 -14.98
C GLY A 19 -9.11 36.64 -16.43
N GLN A 20 -10.38 36.35 -16.69
CA GLN A 20 -10.96 36.53 -18.03
C GLN A 20 -11.47 37.97 -18.22
N PRO A 21 -10.83 38.83 -19.05
CA PRO A 21 -11.42 40.11 -19.46
C PRO A 21 -12.68 39.89 -20.32
N PRO A 22 -13.59 40.88 -20.39
CA PRO A 22 -14.87 40.73 -21.09
C PRO A 22 -14.67 40.34 -22.56
N PHE A 23 -15.44 39.32 -22.95
CA PHE A 23 -15.52 38.70 -24.27
C PHE A 23 -15.51 39.73 -25.41
N THR A 24 -14.45 39.72 -26.22
CA THR A 24 -14.47 40.27 -27.58
C THR A 24 -14.44 39.12 -28.57
N ASP A 25 -15.48 39.04 -29.40
CA ASP A 25 -15.68 38.05 -30.46
C ASP A 25 -14.46 37.95 -31.38
N GLY A 26 -13.77 36.82 -31.34
CA GLY A 26 -12.70 36.47 -32.26
C GLY A 26 -12.47 34.96 -32.28
N PRO A 27 -12.05 34.37 -33.42
CA PRO A 27 -11.92 32.93 -33.56
C PRO A 27 -10.73 32.40 -32.75
N TYR A 28 -11.01 31.78 -31.59
CA TYR A 28 -9.97 31.26 -30.69
C TYR A 28 -9.32 29.99 -31.25
N LYS A 29 -8.00 30.04 -31.43
CA LYS A 29 -7.15 28.85 -31.54
C LYS A 29 -6.85 28.35 -30.12
N LEU A 30 -7.42 27.22 -29.74
CA LEU A 30 -7.11 26.51 -28.49
C LEU A 30 -5.62 26.14 -28.48
N ARG A 31 -4.85 26.71 -27.54
CA ARG A 31 -3.50 26.22 -27.19
C ARG A 31 -3.62 25.31 -25.97
N ALA A 32 -3.07 24.11 -26.09
CA ALA A 32 -3.25 22.98 -25.18
C ALA A 32 -2.36 23.02 -23.91
N ALA A 33 -2.20 24.17 -23.26
CA ALA A 33 -1.26 24.28 -22.13
C ALA A 33 -1.74 25.16 -20.98
N ASP A 34 -3.03 25.08 -20.62
CA ASP A 34 -3.51 25.64 -19.36
C ASP A 34 -3.66 24.51 -18.35
N ARG A 35 -2.72 24.46 -17.40
CA ARG A 35 -2.77 23.58 -16.22
C ARG A 35 -3.93 24.05 -15.35
N LEU A 36 -5.03 23.30 -15.38
CA LEU A 36 -6.18 23.49 -14.49
C LEU A 36 -5.74 23.23 -13.05
N PHE A 37 -5.70 24.28 -12.23
CA PHE A 37 -5.56 24.16 -10.78
C PHE A 37 -6.94 23.84 -10.20
N PHE A 38 -7.09 22.63 -9.65
CA PHE A 38 -8.29 22.24 -8.91
C PHE A 38 -8.13 22.69 -7.46
N LYS A 39 -8.88 23.73 -7.06
CA LYS A 39 -8.97 24.14 -5.66
C LYS A 39 -10.19 23.47 -5.03
N LEU A 40 -9.96 22.36 -4.33
CA LEU A 40 -11.00 21.68 -3.56
C LEU A 40 -11.34 22.53 -2.33
N THR A 41 -12.49 23.19 -2.35
CA THR A 41 -12.97 23.97 -1.20
C THR A 41 -14.09 23.19 -0.52
N ILE A 42 -13.77 22.55 0.60
CA ILE A 42 -14.75 21.82 1.41
C ILE A 42 -15.49 22.86 2.27
N MET A 43 -16.70 23.23 1.88
CA MET A 43 -17.54 24.08 2.74
C MET A 43 -18.28 23.21 3.77
N PRO A 44 -18.32 23.63 5.05
CA PRO A 44 -19.13 22.94 6.06
C PRO A 44 -20.60 23.06 5.69
N SER A 45 -21.24 21.90 5.49
CA SER A 45 -22.67 21.80 5.19
C SER A 45 -23.49 22.46 6.31
N PRO A 46 -24.48 23.32 5.99
CA PRO A 46 -25.32 23.96 6.99
C PRO A 46 -26.06 22.86 7.77
N ARG A 47 -25.66 22.69 9.03
CA ARG A 47 -26.29 21.77 9.99
C ARG A 47 -27.79 22.06 10.02
N LYS A 48 -28.59 21.16 9.44
CA LYS A 48 -30.02 21.11 9.71
C LYS A 48 -30.15 20.74 11.18
N ASN A 49 -30.50 21.72 12.01
CA ASN A 49 -30.87 21.49 13.40
C ASN A 49 -32.02 20.49 13.41
N PRO A 50 -31.85 19.27 13.93
CA PRO A 50 -32.99 18.39 14.14
C PRO A 50 -33.88 19.08 15.18
N ALA A 51 -35.11 19.40 14.76
CA ALA A 51 -36.13 19.87 15.65
C ALA A 51 -36.27 18.84 16.78
N LYS A 52 -36.10 19.35 18.00
CA LYS A 52 -36.25 18.65 19.27
C LYS A 52 -37.69 18.13 19.40
N SER A 53 -37.94 16.90 18.99
CA SER A 53 -39.12 16.15 19.42
C SER A 53 -38.84 15.58 20.81
N THR A 54 -39.43 16.22 21.81
CA THR A 54 -39.52 15.68 23.17
C THR A 54 -40.69 14.71 23.19
N ASP A 55 -40.42 13.43 22.99
CA ASP A 55 -41.30 12.38 23.46
C ASP A 55 -40.50 11.52 24.42
N ALA A 56 -41.01 11.49 25.65
CA ALA A 56 -40.52 10.68 26.75
C ALA A 56 -40.98 9.25 26.46
N ASP A 57 -40.05 8.41 26.01
CA ASP A 57 -40.24 6.97 26.00
C ASP A 57 -39.42 6.36 27.14
N GLU A 58 -40.12 5.56 27.91
CA GLU A 58 -39.73 4.92 29.15
C GLU A 58 -38.55 3.96 28.92
N GLU A 59 -37.60 3.99 29.85
CA GLU A 59 -36.47 3.07 29.90
C GLU A 59 -36.97 1.65 30.18
N GLU A 60 -37.22 0.85 29.14
CA GLU A 60 -37.19 -0.61 29.27
C GLU A 60 -35.74 -1.08 29.10
N GLU A 61 -35.15 -1.53 30.21
CA GLU A 61 -33.87 -2.24 30.24
C GLU A 61 -34.00 -3.57 29.50
N ASP A 62 -33.82 -3.54 28.18
CA ASP A 62 -33.66 -4.73 27.35
C ASP A 62 -32.33 -5.41 27.69
N THR A 63 -32.39 -6.26 28.72
CA THR A 63 -31.40 -7.29 29.03
C THR A 63 -31.39 -8.28 27.88
N SER A 64 -30.67 -7.92 26.82
CA SER A 64 -30.43 -8.79 25.68
C SER A 64 -29.65 -10.02 26.18
N PRO A 65 -30.17 -11.24 26.02
CA PRO A 65 -29.42 -12.44 26.36
C PRO A 65 -28.15 -12.46 25.54
N GLN A 66 -27.00 -12.51 26.20
CA GLN A 66 -25.71 -12.76 25.58
C GLN A 66 -25.72 -14.21 25.07
N VAL A 67 -26.24 -14.39 23.85
CA VAL A 67 -26.21 -15.67 23.16
C VAL A 67 -24.78 -15.89 22.70
N ASP A 68 -24.12 -16.86 23.32
CA ASP A 68 -22.78 -17.31 22.96
C ASP A 68 -22.86 -18.04 21.61
N TYR A 69 -22.71 -17.26 20.54
CA TYR A 69 -22.72 -17.76 19.16
C TYR A 69 -21.39 -18.45 18.76
N GLY A 70 -20.42 -18.62 19.66
CA GLY A 70 -19.10 -19.14 19.31
C GLY A 70 -19.10 -20.59 18.82
N GLU A 71 -19.89 -21.47 19.45
CA GLU A 71 -19.77 -22.92 19.22
C GLU A 71 -20.57 -23.45 18.02
N GLU A 72 -21.67 -22.79 17.63
CA GLU A 72 -22.54 -23.29 16.55
C GLU A 72 -21.93 -23.08 15.15
N TRP A 73 -21.18 -21.99 14.96
CA TRP A 73 -20.55 -21.69 13.67
C TRP A 73 -19.39 -22.64 13.33
N GLU A 74 -18.61 -23.08 14.32
CA GLU A 74 -17.53 -24.05 14.10
C GLU A 74 -18.07 -25.44 13.69
N GLU A 75 -19.26 -25.83 14.17
CA GLU A 75 -19.91 -27.10 13.79
C GLU A 75 -20.43 -27.07 12.35
N ILE A 76 -20.97 -25.92 11.92
CA ILE A 76 -21.46 -25.71 10.55
C ILE A 76 -20.30 -25.74 9.55
N GLU A 77 -19.20 -25.03 9.84
CA GLU A 77 -18.03 -24.99 8.95
C GLU A 77 -17.37 -26.38 8.83
N ARG A 78 -17.31 -27.14 9.93
CA ARG A 78 -16.82 -28.53 9.94
C ARG A 78 -17.71 -29.45 9.10
N GLN A 79 -19.03 -29.35 9.20
CA GLN A 79 -19.95 -30.13 8.37
C GLN A 79 -19.87 -29.76 6.88
N GLU A 80 -19.66 -28.49 6.57
CA GLU A 80 -19.48 -28.05 5.18
C GLU A 80 -18.14 -28.54 4.59
N GLU A 81 -17.06 -28.54 5.39
CA GLU A 81 -15.77 -29.08 4.95
C GLU A 81 -15.81 -30.60 4.76
N GLU A 82 -16.46 -31.34 5.66
CA GLU A 82 -16.65 -32.78 5.52
C GLU A 82 -17.51 -33.13 4.31
N SER A 83 -18.58 -32.37 4.04
CA SER A 83 -19.40 -32.59 2.85
C SER A 83 -18.66 -32.22 1.55
N ARG A 84 -17.75 -31.23 1.55
CA ARG A 84 -16.84 -30.97 0.41
C ARG A 84 -15.84 -32.10 0.18
N LYS A 85 -15.33 -32.73 1.25
CA LYS A 85 -14.42 -33.90 1.16
C LYS A 85 -15.16 -35.17 0.72
N ALA A 86 -16.36 -35.41 1.23
CA ALA A 86 -17.19 -36.57 0.92
C ALA A 86 -17.83 -36.51 -0.48
N ALA A 87 -18.17 -35.32 -0.97
CA ALA A 87 -18.76 -35.13 -2.29
C ALA A 87 -17.77 -35.35 -3.45
N GLY A 88 -16.54 -35.80 -3.17
CA GLY A 88 -15.62 -36.40 -4.13
C GLY A 88 -15.66 -35.70 -5.48
N ARG A 89 -15.19 -34.44 -5.50
CA ARG A 89 -15.28 -33.51 -6.64
C ARG A 89 -15.12 -34.30 -7.94
N PRO A 90 -16.21 -34.55 -8.72
CA PRO A 90 -16.09 -35.37 -9.91
C PRO A 90 -15.07 -34.69 -10.79
N LYS A 91 -13.96 -35.40 -11.08
CA LYS A 91 -12.91 -34.91 -11.97
C LYS A 91 -13.55 -34.72 -13.35
N LYS A 92 -14.18 -33.56 -13.56
CA LYS A 92 -14.68 -33.09 -14.85
C LYS A 92 -13.44 -33.06 -15.74
N LYS A 93 -13.32 -34.05 -16.61
CA LYS A 93 -12.35 -34.07 -17.70
C LYS A 93 -12.59 -32.80 -18.52
N SER A 94 -11.81 -31.76 -18.23
CA SER A 94 -11.86 -30.45 -18.88
C SER A 94 -11.21 -30.54 -20.25
N SER A 95 -11.84 -31.27 -21.17
CA SER A 95 -11.42 -31.32 -22.58
C SER A 95 -12.59 -30.98 -23.50
N SER A 96 -13.33 -29.94 -23.15
CA SER A 96 -14.28 -29.32 -24.05
C SER A 96 -13.56 -28.15 -24.72
N ASN A 97 -13.07 -28.37 -25.95
CA ASN A 97 -12.67 -27.35 -26.93
C ASN A 97 -13.84 -26.41 -27.30
N ARG A 98 -14.50 -25.84 -26.29
CA ARG A 98 -15.50 -24.80 -26.50
C ARG A 98 -14.71 -23.53 -26.74
N LYS A 99 -14.71 -23.10 -27.99
CA LYS A 99 -14.31 -21.75 -28.37
C LYS A 99 -14.99 -20.76 -27.39
N PRO A 100 -14.26 -19.73 -26.91
CA PRO A 100 -14.86 -18.70 -26.08
C PRO A 100 -16.12 -18.18 -26.78
N ARG A 101 -17.28 -18.33 -26.12
CA ARG A 101 -18.53 -17.82 -26.66
C ARG A 101 -18.61 -16.36 -26.24
N LEU A 102 -18.60 -15.47 -27.23
CA LEU A 102 -18.83 -14.06 -26.99
C LEU A 102 -20.22 -13.89 -26.35
N ASN A 103 -20.28 -13.09 -25.30
CA ASN A 103 -21.54 -12.73 -24.70
C ASN A 103 -22.26 -11.76 -25.64
N LEU A 104 -23.20 -12.26 -26.44
CA LEU A 104 -23.96 -11.46 -27.43
C LEU A 104 -24.79 -10.35 -26.78
N TRP A 105 -24.90 -10.35 -25.45
CA TRP A 105 -25.60 -9.33 -24.67
C TRP A 105 -24.76 -8.08 -24.43
N ASP A 106 -23.43 -8.15 -24.57
CA ASP A 106 -22.55 -6.98 -24.43
C ASP A 106 -22.51 -6.14 -25.71
N ASP A 107 -23.01 -6.71 -26.82
CA ASP A 107 -23.14 -6.04 -28.10
C ASP A 107 -24.56 -5.48 -28.27
N CYS A 108 -24.70 -4.17 -28.00
CA CYS A 108 -25.97 -3.46 -28.09
C CYS A 108 -26.55 -3.51 -29.51
N GLU A 109 -25.73 -3.64 -30.57
CA GLU A 109 -26.20 -3.65 -31.97
C GLU A 109 -27.03 -4.91 -32.31
N ASN A 110 -26.79 -5.99 -31.58
CA ASN A 110 -27.52 -7.25 -31.76
C ASN A 110 -28.88 -7.26 -31.05
N MET A 111 -29.15 -6.29 -30.19
CA MET A 111 -30.43 -6.21 -29.50
C MET A 111 -31.53 -5.65 -30.41
N PRO A 112 -32.71 -6.31 -30.50
CA PRO A 112 -33.78 -5.87 -31.40
C PRO A 112 -34.30 -4.47 -31.08
N GLY A 113 -34.25 -4.04 -29.81
CA GLY A 113 -34.66 -2.70 -29.37
C GLY A 113 -33.68 -1.58 -29.69
N ALA A 114 -32.42 -1.90 -29.99
CA ALA A 114 -31.38 -0.91 -30.33
C ALA A 114 -31.36 -0.54 -31.82
N LYS A 115 -32.06 -1.31 -32.67
CA LYS A 115 -32.10 -1.07 -34.11
C LYS A 115 -32.97 0.15 -34.45
N PRO A 116 -32.67 0.90 -35.52
CA PRO A 116 -33.44 2.08 -35.91
C PRO A 116 -34.91 1.76 -36.24
N ASN A 117 -35.18 0.53 -36.71
CA ASN A 117 -36.51 0.03 -37.05
C ASN A 117 -37.21 -0.70 -35.90
N ALA A 118 -36.73 -0.55 -34.65
CA ALA A 118 -37.35 -1.19 -33.50
C ALA A 118 -38.76 -0.64 -33.24
N THR A 119 -39.68 -1.53 -32.86
CA THR A 119 -41.01 -1.12 -32.38
C THR A 119 -40.90 -0.39 -31.03
N PRO A 120 -41.84 0.49 -30.67
CA PRO A 120 -41.80 1.21 -29.38
C PRO A 120 -41.65 0.29 -28.17
N VAL A 121 -42.36 -0.85 -28.16
CA VAL A 121 -42.29 -1.85 -27.08
C VAL A 121 -40.90 -2.48 -26.97
N GLN A 122 -40.24 -2.77 -28.10
CA GLN A 122 -38.88 -3.31 -28.09
C GLN A 122 -37.86 -2.29 -27.59
N ARG A 123 -38.08 -1.00 -27.88
CA ARG A 123 -37.22 0.09 -27.42
C ARG A 123 -37.35 0.30 -25.91
N GLU A 124 -38.57 0.37 -25.38
CA GLU A 124 -38.82 0.50 -23.94
C GLU A 124 -38.20 -0.67 -23.15
N TYR A 125 -38.32 -1.90 -23.67
CA TYR A 125 -37.69 -3.07 -23.06
C TYR A 125 -36.15 -2.97 -23.06
N PHE A 126 -35.56 -2.50 -24.17
CA PHE A 126 -34.12 -2.27 -24.26
C PHE A 126 -33.64 -1.22 -23.26
N GLU A 127 -34.31 -0.06 -23.21
CA GLU A 127 -33.98 1.04 -22.28
C GLU A 127 -34.08 0.59 -20.82
N SER A 128 -35.16 -0.11 -20.47
CA SER A 128 -35.36 -0.66 -19.12
C SER A 128 -34.23 -1.62 -18.72
N ARG A 129 -33.77 -2.45 -19.66
CA ARG A 129 -32.66 -3.37 -19.43
C ARG A 129 -31.34 -2.64 -19.28
N CYS A 130 -31.02 -1.67 -20.15
CA CYS A 130 -29.81 -0.87 -20.05
C CYS A 130 -29.74 -0.15 -18.70
N LEU A 131 -30.86 0.44 -18.27
CA LEU A 131 -30.95 1.10 -16.97
C LEU A 131 -30.77 0.12 -15.80
N LYS A 132 -31.27 -1.11 -15.92
CA LYS A 132 -31.04 -2.16 -14.93
C LYS A 132 -29.56 -2.54 -14.85
N VAL A 133 -28.92 -2.84 -15.98
CA VAL A 133 -27.49 -3.19 -16.04
C VAL A 133 -26.65 -2.05 -15.49
N TRP A 134 -26.91 -0.81 -15.89
CA TRP A 134 -26.19 0.36 -15.37
C TRP A 134 -26.31 0.49 -13.85
N LYS A 135 -27.52 0.28 -13.28
CA LYS A 135 -27.71 0.29 -11.82
C LYS A 135 -26.97 -0.84 -11.13
N GLU A 136 -26.91 -2.02 -11.74
CA GLU A 136 -26.16 -3.17 -11.20
C GLU A 136 -24.65 -2.89 -11.23
N THR A 137 -24.12 -2.43 -12.37
CA THR A 137 -22.71 -2.03 -12.51
C THR A 137 -22.33 -0.90 -11.55
N ALA A 138 -23.20 0.10 -11.36
CA ALA A 138 -22.93 1.20 -10.42
C ALA A 138 -22.88 0.72 -8.96
N LYS A 139 -23.68 -0.28 -8.59
CA LYS A 139 -23.61 -0.91 -7.26
C LYS A 139 -22.34 -1.72 -7.10
N GLU A 140 -22.01 -2.53 -8.09
CA GLU A 140 -20.79 -3.34 -8.10
C GLU A 140 -19.53 -2.45 -8.02
N SER A 141 -19.48 -1.36 -8.79
CA SER A 141 -18.37 -0.42 -8.73
C SER A 141 -18.25 0.25 -7.36
N ALA A 142 -19.36 0.57 -6.70
CA ALA A 142 -19.34 1.16 -5.36
C ALA A 142 -18.81 0.17 -4.31
N VAL A 143 -19.19 -1.12 -4.42
CA VAL A 143 -18.65 -2.17 -3.54
C VAL A 143 -17.16 -2.35 -3.78
N HIS A 144 -16.70 -2.41 -5.03
CA HIS A 144 -15.29 -2.52 -5.36
C HIS A 144 -14.47 -1.30 -4.92
N GLU A 145 -15.02 -0.09 -5.02
CA GLU A 145 -14.37 1.12 -4.53
C GLU A 145 -14.20 1.07 -3.00
N GLN A 146 -15.23 0.62 -2.28
CA GLN A 146 -15.17 0.42 -0.83
C GLN A 146 -14.18 -0.68 -0.43
N GLU A 147 -14.14 -1.79 -1.17
CA GLU A 147 -13.19 -2.87 -0.95
C GLU A 147 -11.76 -2.38 -1.19
N ARG A 148 -11.53 -1.65 -2.28
CA ARG A 148 -10.24 -1.06 -2.60
C ARG A 148 -9.79 -0.04 -1.55
N SER A 149 -10.71 0.77 -1.00
CA SER A 149 -10.34 1.71 0.07
C SER A 149 -9.92 0.99 1.35
N ARG A 150 -10.57 -0.13 1.69
CA ARG A 150 -10.20 -0.96 2.85
C ARG A 150 -8.85 -1.64 2.65
N GLU A 151 -8.58 -2.11 1.43
CA GLU A 151 -7.27 -2.71 1.11
C GLU A 151 -6.15 -1.68 1.24
N LEU A 152 -6.36 -0.45 0.73
CA LEU A 152 -5.36 0.62 0.88
C LEU A 152 -5.11 1.01 2.34
N GLU A 153 -6.17 1.07 3.17
CA GLU A 153 -6.03 1.34 4.61
C GLU A 153 -5.24 0.22 5.31
N ARG A 154 -5.45 -1.03 4.89
CA ARG A 154 -4.70 -2.18 5.39
C ARG A 154 -3.22 -2.12 4.96
N GLU A 155 -2.94 -1.88 3.69
CA GLU A 155 -1.58 -1.73 3.16
C GLU A 155 -0.83 -0.60 3.88
N GLU A 156 -1.51 0.53 4.15
CA GLU A 156 -0.93 1.66 4.89
C GLU A 156 -0.61 1.29 6.34
N ALA A 157 -1.48 0.52 7.00
CA ALA A 157 -1.24 0.05 8.37
C ALA A 157 -0.07 -0.95 8.43
N GLU A 158 0.02 -1.87 7.48
CA GLU A 158 1.13 -2.84 7.36
C GLU A 158 2.47 -2.10 7.12
N CYS A 159 2.50 -1.13 6.20
CA CYS A 159 3.69 -0.31 5.94
C CYS A 159 4.15 0.47 7.17
N LEU A 160 3.20 1.01 7.95
CA LEU A 160 3.49 1.74 9.17
C LEU A 160 4.06 0.82 10.27
N GLU A 161 3.57 -0.41 10.37
CA GLU A 161 4.09 -1.42 11.31
C GLU A 161 5.52 -1.84 10.94
N ASP A 162 5.80 -2.04 9.65
CA ASP A 162 7.15 -2.35 9.15
C ASP A 162 8.13 -1.21 9.47
N GLU A 163 7.75 0.05 9.23
CA GLU A 163 8.60 1.22 9.54
C GLU A 163 8.87 1.35 11.05
N ILE A 164 7.85 1.15 11.90
CA ILE A 164 8.05 1.17 13.36
C ILE A 164 8.97 0.03 13.80
N THR A 165 8.85 -1.14 13.17
CA THR A 165 9.72 -2.30 13.45
C THR A 165 11.17 -1.97 13.11
N ASP A 166 11.43 -1.34 11.96
CA ASP A 166 12.77 -0.89 11.58
C ASP A 166 13.35 0.14 12.57
N LEU A 167 12.53 1.08 13.08
CA LEU A 167 12.94 2.00 14.14
C LEU A 167 13.30 1.26 15.43
N PHE A 168 12.53 0.25 15.80
CA PHE A 168 12.81 -0.57 16.98
C PHE A 168 14.13 -1.33 16.86
N GLU A 169 14.44 -1.88 15.68
CA GLU A 169 15.73 -2.56 15.43
C GLU A 169 16.94 -1.62 15.58
N MET A 170 16.79 -0.33 15.20
CA MET A 170 17.83 0.67 15.37
C MET A 170 17.98 1.16 16.82
N PHE A 171 16.90 1.18 17.60
CA PHE A 171 16.89 1.68 18.98
C PHE A 171 16.34 0.66 19.99
N PRO A 172 16.96 -0.53 20.13
CA PRO A 172 16.42 -1.62 20.94
C PRO A 172 16.41 -1.34 22.45
N LEU A 173 17.08 -0.28 22.90
CA LEU A 173 17.10 0.15 24.30
C LEU A 173 15.96 1.12 24.65
N LEU A 174 15.31 1.70 23.63
CA LEU A 174 14.16 2.60 23.83
C LEU A 174 12.86 1.80 23.89
N ASP A 175 11.89 2.32 24.65
CA ASP A 175 10.56 1.74 24.75
C ASP A 175 9.83 1.82 23.40
N SER A 176 9.23 0.72 22.95
CA SER A 176 8.55 0.65 21.65
C SER A 176 7.34 1.57 21.59
N ALA A 177 6.62 1.74 22.71
CA ALA A 177 5.50 2.68 22.80
C ALA A 177 5.96 4.13 22.59
N LEU A 178 7.13 4.50 23.12
CA LEU A 178 7.71 5.83 22.93
C LEU A 178 8.13 6.06 21.48
N ILE A 179 8.74 5.07 20.83
CA ILE A 179 9.13 5.15 19.41
C ILE A 179 7.89 5.39 18.54
N GLN A 180 6.81 4.64 18.78
CA GLN A 180 5.55 4.78 18.07
C GLN A 180 4.93 6.17 18.28
N ASP A 181 4.88 6.67 19.51
CA ASP A 181 4.34 8.00 19.82
C ASP A 181 5.13 9.11 19.11
N ILE A 182 6.46 9.05 19.12
CA ILE A 182 7.31 10.04 18.45
C ILE A 182 7.11 10.00 16.93
N TYR A 183 7.01 8.79 16.35
CA TYR A 183 6.79 8.61 14.92
C TYR A 183 5.45 9.21 14.48
N LEU A 184 4.38 8.93 15.23
CA LEU A 184 3.05 9.47 14.96
C LEU A 184 2.98 10.99 15.19
N CYS A 185 3.68 11.52 16.20
CA CYS A 185 3.77 12.97 16.43
C CYS A 185 4.59 13.72 15.38
N SER A 186 5.47 13.03 14.66
CA SER A 186 6.34 13.61 13.63
C SER A 186 5.72 13.53 12.23
N ASP A 187 4.40 13.39 12.12
CA ASP A 187 3.68 13.22 10.86
C ASP A 187 4.26 12.09 9.98
N ARG A 188 4.81 11.03 10.61
CA ARG A 188 5.49 9.91 9.94
C ARG A 188 6.73 10.32 9.13
N ASP A 189 7.39 11.39 9.55
CA ASP A 189 8.69 11.78 9.01
C ASP A 189 9.80 10.93 9.66
N TRP A 190 10.34 9.99 8.89
CA TRP A 190 11.41 9.10 9.29
C TRP A 190 12.65 9.84 9.80
N ASP A 191 13.14 10.83 9.05
CA ASP A 191 14.40 11.51 9.36
C ASP A 191 14.27 12.32 10.65
N ASN A 192 13.15 13.03 10.82
CA ASN A 192 12.88 13.79 12.05
C ASN A 192 12.68 12.87 13.26
N THR A 193 12.05 11.71 13.06
CA THR A 193 11.89 10.70 14.13
C THR A 193 13.24 10.12 14.55
N VAL A 194 14.09 9.75 13.60
CA VAL A 194 15.45 9.25 13.90
C VAL A 194 16.28 10.32 14.61
N ASP A 195 16.23 11.57 14.17
CA ASP A 195 16.94 12.68 14.81
C ASP A 195 16.49 12.94 16.25
N THR A 196 15.20 12.77 16.53
CA THR A 196 14.65 12.92 17.89
C THR A 196 15.02 11.72 18.78
N LEU A 197 14.94 10.50 18.26
CA LEU A 197 15.37 9.28 18.96
C LEU A 197 16.88 9.30 19.26
N LEU A 198 17.72 9.80 18.35
CA LEU A 198 19.15 9.98 18.57
C LEU A 198 19.46 10.98 19.70
N LYS A 199 18.68 12.07 19.81
CA LYS A 199 18.83 13.03 20.90
C LYS A 199 18.46 12.41 22.25
N LEU A 200 17.39 11.63 22.28
CA LEU A 200 16.93 10.92 23.49
C LEU A 200 17.90 9.82 23.92
N SER A 201 18.47 9.07 22.97
CA SER A 201 19.46 8.03 23.27
C SER A 201 20.77 8.64 23.78
N GLY A 202 21.22 9.76 23.21
CA GLY A 202 22.43 10.47 23.67
C GLY A 202 22.33 11.04 25.08
N GLU A 203 21.14 11.43 25.54
CA GLU A 203 20.93 11.89 26.92
C GLU A 203 20.92 10.72 27.94
N SER A 204 20.54 9.52 27.51
CA SER A 204 20.53 8.32 28.36
C SER A 204 21.92 7.76 28.66
N ASP A 205 22.92 8.07 27.82
CA ASP A 205 24.32 7.62 27.95
C ASP A 205 25.03 8.19 29.20
N GLY A 206 24.42 9.16 29.88
CA GLY A 206 24.90 9.70 31.16
C GLY A 206 24.63 8.82 32.38
N LEU A 207 23.77 7.80 32.28
CA LEU A 207 23.36 6.95 33.41
C LEU A 207 24.01 5.56 33.44
N ASP A 208 24.62 5.12 32.33
CA ASP A 208 25.27 3.80 32.22
C ASP A 208 26.79 3.85 32.04
N ALA A 209 27.44 4.87 32.63
CA ALA A 209 28.90 4.96 32.77
C ALA A 209 29.53 3.91 33.74
N ARG A 210 29.01 2.68 33.77
CA ARG A 210 29.56 1.50 34.46
C ARG A 210 29.25 0.30 33.57
N VAL A 211 30.03 -0.05 32.56
CA VAL A 211 31.33 -0.71 32.70
C VAL A 211 32.11 -0.44 31.41
N SER A 212 32.86 0.65 31.35
CA SER A 212 34.02 0.67 30.45
C SER A 212 34.95 -0.43 30.94
N LYS A 213 34.86 -1.63 30.36
CA LYS A 213 35.94 -2.60 30.53
C LYS A 213 37.19 -1.84 30.08
N PRO A 214 38.18 -1.64 30.96
CA PRO A 214 39.38 -0.91 30.58
C PRO A 214 39.91 -1.54 29.31
N ALA A 215 40.28 -0.71 28.32
CA ALA A 215 40.87 -1.18 27.09
C ALA A 215 41.94 -2.22 27.47
N PRO A 216 41.85 -3.46 26.93
CA PRO A 216 42.81 -4.49 27.28
C PRO A 216 44.20 -3.93 27.01
N LYS A 217 45.01 -3.84 28.06
CA LYS A 217 46.41 -3.46 27.92
C LYS A 217 47.11 -4.62 27.22
N MET A 218 47.25 -4.52 25.91
CA MET A 218 48.15 -5.40 25.16
C MET A 218 49.54 -4.79 25.28
N ASP A 219 50.40 -5.45 26.05
CA ASP A 219 51.80 -5.04 26.25
C ASP A 219 52.70 -5.45 25.08
N ASP A 220 52.21 -6.29 24.15
CA ASP A 220 52.95 -6.77 22.98
C ASP A 220 52.15 -6.50 21.69
N GLU A 221 52.72 -5.66 20.82
CA GLU A 221 52.14 -5.32 19.50
C GLU A 221 52.11 -6.54 18.55
N ASN A 222 52.88 -7.59 18.84
CA ASN A 222 52.91 -8.83 18.05
C ASN A 222 51.82 -9.83 18.44
N GLU A 223 51.07 -9.59 19.53
CA GLU A 223 50.04 -10.50 20.01
C GLU A 223 48.66 -10.22 19.41
N PHE A 224 48.58 -9.26 18.48
CA PHE A 224 47.33 -8.95 17.79
C PHE A 224 46.93 -10.15 16.90
N PRO A 225 45.78 -10.80 17.17
CA PRO A 225 45.38 -11.98 16.42
C PRO A 225 45.18 -11.60 14.94
N LEU A 226 45.79 -12.37 14.05
CA LEU A 226 45.58 -12.26 12.61
C LEU A 226 44.10 -12.50 12.33
N LEU A 227 43.36 -11.43 12.06
CA LEU A 227 41.96 -11.50 11.65
C LEU A 227 41.90 -12.02 10.21
N VAL A 228 41.89 -13.34 10.08
CA VAL A 228 41.57 -14.02 8.83
C VAL A 228 40.04 -14.09 8.75
N GLY A 229 39.44 -13.21 7.96
CA GLY A 229 38.00 -13.24 7.71
C GLY A 229 37.58 -14.52 6.99
N LYS A 230 36.28 -14.89 7.06
CA LYS A 230 35.71 -16.04 6.34
C LYS A 230 35.85 -15.95 4.81
N ASP A 231 36.09 -14.75 4.30
CA ASP A 231 36.23 -14.47 2.88
C ASP A 231 37.71 -14.42 2.42
N ASP A 232 38.64 -14.92 3.25
CA ASP A 232 40.10 -14.85 3.05
C ASP A 232 40.68 -13.42 2.97
N TRP A 233 39.91 -12.41 3.37
CA TRP A 233 40.43 -11.05 3.54
C TRP A 233 41.29 -10.99 4.80
N GLN A 234 42.58 -10.72 4.63
CA GLN A 234 43.55 -10.54 5.72
C GLN A 234 43.90 -9.06 5.87
N VAL A 235 43.73 -8.53 7.08
CA VAL A 235 44.27 -7.21 7.43
C VAL A 235 45.75 -7.37 7.71
N VAL A 236 46.59 -7.00 6.74
CA VAL A 236 48.06 -7.07 6.87
C VAL A 236 48.53 -5.99 7.85
N PRO A 237 49.21 -6.35 8.96
CA PRO A 237 49.75 -5.38 9.89
C PRO A 237 50.72 -4.40 9.20
N ARG A 238 50.66 -3.12 9.62
CA ARG A 238 51.45 -2.04 9.00
C ARG A 238 52.96 -2.29 8.98
N TYR A 239 53.51 -2.96 9.99
CA TYR A 239 54.95 -3.23 10.06
C TYR A 239 55.44 -4.10 8.88
N ILE A 240 54.60 -4.99 8.35
CA ILE A 240 54.93 -5.82 7.17
C ILE A 240 55.04 -4.97 5.90
N LEU A 241 54.29 -3.87 5.81
CA LEU A 241 54.35 -2.95 4.67
C LEU A 241 55.60 -2.07 4.69
N ASP A 242 56.14 -1.78 5.88
CA ASP A 242 57.29 -0.88 6.04
C ASP A 242 58.65 -1.58 5.87
N GLU A 243 58.75 -2.88 6.15
CA GLU A 243 59.99 -3.67 5.96
C GLU A 243 60.37 -3.85 4.47
N GLY A 244 59.43 -3.67 3.54
CA GLY A 244 59.68 -3.81 2.09
C GLY A 244 60.27 -2.59 1.39
N ARG A 245 60.44 -1.44 2.06
CA ARG A 245 60.77 -0.16 1.40
C ARG A 245 62.24 0.24 1.38
N GLN A 246 63.15 -0.50 2.02
CA GLN A 246 64.52 0.02 2.20
C GLN A 246 65.49 -0.15 1.01
N ASP A 247 65.23 -1.01 0.00
CA ASP A 247 66.26 -1.27 -1.04
C ASP A 247 65.81 -1.28 -2.52
N ALA A 248 64.59 -0.84 -2.88
CA ALA A 248 64.14 -0.92 -4.27
C ALA A 248 63.59 0.40 -4.85
N SER A 249 64.46 1.06 -5.62
CA SER A 249 64.26 1.79 -6.88
C SER A 249 62.82 2.05 -7.38
N PRO A 250 62.51 3.27 -7.87
CA PRO A 250 61.16 3.69 -8.23
C PRO A 250 60.72 3.14 -9.60
N SER A 251 59.76 2.22 -9.63
CA SER A 251 58.86 2.10 -10.78
C SER A 251 57.49 1.56 -10.35
N PRO A 252 56.37 2.20 -10.73
CA PRO A 252 55.05 1.65 -10.47
C PRO A 252 54.52 0.90 -11.70
N PRO A 253 54.04 -0.35 -11.57
CA PRO A 253 52.98 -0.84 -12.43
C PRO A 253 51.64 -0.71 -11.71
N SER A 254 50.91 0.33 -12.11
CA SER A 254 49.48 0.48 -11.89
C SER A 254 48.73 -0.62 -12.65
N SER A 255 48.34 -1.70 -11.99
CA SER A 255 47.41 -2.69 -12.56
C SER A 255 46.40 -3.19 -11.53
N TYR A 256 45.51 -2.28 -11.07
CA TYR A 256 44.34 -2.60 -10.25
C TYR A 256 43.01 -2.57 -11.03
N LEU A 257 43.05 -2.83 -12.34
CA LEU A 257 41.83 -2.94 -13.14
C LEU A 257 41.86 -4.22 -13.96
N SER A 258 41.22 -5.26 -13.45
CA SER A 258 40.85 -6.43 -14.24
C SER A 258 39.59 -7.09 -13.69
N LYS A 259 38.65 -7.29 -14.63
CA LYS A 259 37.47 -8.17 -14.62
C LYS A 259 36.16 -7.59 -14.09
N VAL A 260 35.49 -6.82 -14.95
CA VAL A 260 34.02 -6.85 -15.04
C VAL A 260 33.65 -7.94 -16.05
N LYS A 261 33.02 -9.01 -15.55
CA LYS A 261 32.55 -10.17 -16.31
C LYS A 261 31.18 -9.85 -16.89
N ALA A 262 31.11 -9.59 -18.20
CA ALA A 262 29.86 -9.40 -18.92
C ALA A 262 29.10 -10.74 -19.01
N GLY A 263 27.87 -10.76 -18.49
CA GLY A 263 26.94 -11.87 -18.62
C GLY A 263 25.57 -11.36 -19.03
N THR A 264 25.28 -11.35 -20.33
CA THR A 264 23.93 -11.15 -20.86
C THR A 264 23.65 -12.26 -21.86
N SER A 265 22.98 -13.33 -21.43
CA SER A 265 22.42 -14.34 -22.33
C SER A 265 21.01 -13.91 -22.73
N SER A 266 20.88 -13.38 -23.94
CA SER A 266 19.59 -13.18 -24.60
C SER A 266 19.10 -14.51 -25.17
N LYS A 267 17.90 -14.95 -24.81
CA LYS A 267 17.20 -16.08 -25.45
C LYS A 267 16.07 -15.51 -26.29
N GLU A 268 16.27 -15.48 -27.60
CA GLU A 268 15.23 -15.23 -28.60
C GLU A 268 14.32 -16.46 -28.70
N GLY A 269 13.02 -16.25 -28.52
CA GLY A 269 11.97 -17.24 -28.71
C GLY A 269 11.51 -17.25 -30.17
N THR A 270 11.68 -18.39 -30.82
CA THR A 270 11.25 -18.71 -32.18
C THR A 270 9.73 -18.78 -32.30
N THR A 271 9.15 -17.92 -33.13
CA THR A 271 7.77 -18.03 -33.62
C THR A 271 7.76 -18.99 -34.82
N ALA A 272 6.97 -20.07 -34.73
CA ALA A 272 6.67 -20.94 -35.86
C ALA A 272 5.16 -20.92 -36.16
N LEU A 273 4.91 -20.81 -37.47
CA LEU A 273 3.68 -20.78 -38.28
C LEU A 273 2.43 -21.49 -37.73
#